data_AF-A0A0G8C3L5-F1
#
_entry.id   AF-A0A0G8C3L5-F1
#
_cell.length_a   1.000
_cell.length_b   1.000
_cell.length_c   1.000
_cell.angle_alpha   90.00
_cell.angle_beta   90.00
_cell.angle_gamma   90.00
#
_symmetry.space_group_name_H-M   'P 1'
#
loop_
_entity.id
_entity.type
_entity.pdbx_description
1 polymer ?
#
loop_
_entity_poly.entity_id
_entity_poly.type
_entity_poly.pdbx_seq_one_letter_code
_entity_poly.pdbx_strand_id
1 'polypeptide(L)'
;MKNQHIPFVIREFKEELHTEVEITNYLGCLENIFQLDEGIGHEIIQLYSLRLLDTSLYEMEKMNIQDEQTVSYAKWIPVTVFIQKKKVLYPDGILNYIQKKKDEIL
;
A
#
# COMPACT_ATOMS: atom_id res chain seq x y z
N MET A 1 17.44 5.36 11.45
CA MET A 1 16.14 6.00 11.73
C MET A 1 15.22 4.93 12.29
N LYS A 2 14.80 5.04 13.56
CA LYS A 2 14.04 3.99 14.26
C LYS A 2 12.60 3.96 13.74
N ASN A 3 12.01 2.76 13.71
CA ASN A 3 10.74 2.36 13.09
C ASN A 3 9.46 3.06 13.62
N GLN A 4 9.46 4.39 13.78
CA GLN A 4 8.38 5.16 14.40
C GLN A 4 7.05 5.13 13.64
N HIS A 5 7.04 4.73 12.36
CA HIS A 5 5.82 4.68 11.54
C HIS A 5 5.12 3.31 11.55
N ILE A 6 5.76 2.25 12.07
CA ILE A 6 5.13 0.92 12.15
C ILE A 6 3.81 0.95 12.96
N PRO A 7 3.75 1.60 14.14
CA PRO A 7 2.50 1.69 14.91
C PRO A 7 1.38 2.39 14.15
N PHE A 8 1.72 3.38 13.29
CA PHE A 8 0.75 4.07 12.47
C PHE A 8 0.13 3.14 11.42
N VAL A 9 0.95 2.41 10.65
CA VAL A 9 0.47 1.47 9.64
C VAL A 9 -0.45 0.40 10.25
N ILE A 10 -0.06 -0.16 11.39
CA ILE A 10 -0.89 -1.17 12.07
C ILE A 10 -2.23 -0.58 12.52
N ARG A 11 -2.24 0.66 13.02
CA ARG A 11 -3.45 1.35 13.45
C ARG A 11 -4.40 1.61 12.28
N GLU A 12 -3.90 2.14 11.15
CA GLU A 12 -4.73 2.41 9.97
C GLU A 12 -5.42 1.14 9.44
N PHE A 13 -4.71 0.02 9.31
CA PHE A 13 -5.32 -1.25 8.89
C PHE A 13 -6.41 -1.74 9.87
N LYS A 14 -6.25 -1.45 11.16
CA LYS A 14 -7.26 -1.78 12.17
C LYS A 14 -8.50 -0.89 12.08
N GLU A 15 -8.31 0.41 11.84
CA GLU A 15 -9.41 1.38 11.77
C GLU A 15 -10.18 1.27 10.44
N GLU A 16 -9.47 1.15 9.32
CA GLU A 16 -10.08 1.17 7.99
C GLU A 16 -10.58 -0.21 7.55
N LEU A 17 -9.82 -1.28 7.83
CA LEU A 17 -10.08 -2.63 7.33
C LEU A 17 -10.43 -3.65 8.43
N HIS A 18 -10.50 -3.22 9.69
CA HIS A 18 -10.83 -4.07 10.83
C HIS A 18 -9.97 -5.33 10.93
N THR A 19 -8.70 -5.23 10.54
CA THR A 19 -7.78 -6.38 10.49
C THR A 19 -6.47 -6.10 11.19
N GLU A 20 -5.86 -7.16 11.72
CA GLU A 20 -4.53 -7.10 12.26
C GLU A 20 -3.49 -7.50 11.21
N VAL A 21 -2.38 -6.79 11.20
CA VAL A 21 -1.30 -6.98 10.25
C VAL A 21 0.03 -7.12 10.96
N GLU A 22 0.92 -7.92 10.38
CA GLU A 22 2.32 -7.97 10.80
C GLU A 22 3.20 -7.34 9.71
N ILE A 23 3.97 -6.32 10.07
CA ILE A 23 4.96 -5.71 9.18
C ILE A 23 6.14 -6.68 9.01
N THR A 24 6.41 -7.08 7.78
CA THR A 24 7.46 -8.05 7.45
C THR A 24 8.77 -7.36 7.06
N ASN A 25 8.71 -6.27 6.30
CA ASN A 25 9.88 -5.53 5.84
C ASN A 25 9.56 -4.05 5.64
N TYR A 26 10.57 -3.20 5.83
CA TYR A 26 10.57 -1.85 5.29
C TYR A 26 11.16 -1.88 3.88
N LEU A 27 10.42 -1.36 2.90
CA LEU A 27 10.82 -1.37 1.49
C LEU A 27 11.57 -0.10 1.09
N GLY A 28 11.24 1.03 1.72
CA GLY A 28 11.92 2.29 1.48
C GLY A 28 11.01 3.50 1.65
N CYS A 29 11.56 4.65 1.30
CA CYS A 29 10.86 5.94 1.29
C CYS A 29 10.83 6.44 -0.15
N LEU A 30 9.72 7.07 -0.55
CA LEU A 30 9.66 7.88 -1.76
C LEU A 30 9.01 9.23 -1.48
N GLU A 31 9.41 10.20 -2.29
CA GLU A 31 8.83 11.53 -2.33
C GLU A 31 7.90 11.59 -3.55
N ASN A 32 6.66 12.05 -3.33
CA ASN A 32 5.63 12.17 -4.35
C ASN A 32 5.17 13.63 -4.43
N ILE A 33 5.51 14.30 -5.53
CA ILE A 33 5.08 15.68 -5.81
C ILE A 33 4.13 15.62 -7.01
N PHE A 34 2.89 16.09 -6.82
CA PHE A 34 1.84 16.02 -7.84
C PHE A 34 0.97 17.27 -7.84
N GLN A 35 0.34 17.53 -8.97
CA GLN A 35 -0.65 18.60 -9.09
C GLN A 35 -2.04 18.02 -8.84
N LEU A 36 -2.79 18.61 -7.91
CA LEU A 36 -4.20 18.32 -7.69
C LEU A 36 -4.97 19.64 -7.76
N ASP A 37 -5.88 19.75 -8.73
CA ASP A 37 -6.57 20.99 -9.09
C ASP A 37 -5.56 22.16 -9.28
N GLU A 38 -5.71 23.26 -8.54
CA GLU A 38 -4.80 24.42 -8.60
C GLU A 38 -3.60 24.31 -7.64
N GLY A 39 -3.52 23.24 -6.83
CA GLY A 39 -2.50 23.05 -5.79
C GLY A 39 -1.40 22.04 -6.14
N ILE A 40 -0.20 22.28 -5.60
CA ILE A 40 0.88 21.27 -5.57
C ILE A 40 0.75 20.48 -4.28
N GLY A 41 0.46 19.19 -4.41
CA GLY A 41 0.58 18.20 -3.34
C GLY A 41 2.02 17.72 -3.20
N HIS A 42 2.45 17.49 -1.97
CA HIS A 42 3.76 16.93 -1.66
C HIS A 42 3.64 15.94 -0.49
N GLU A 43 3.96 14.68 -0.78
CA GLU A 43 3.87 13.59 0.17
C GLU A 43 5.22 12.88 0.32
N ILE A 44 5.54 12.49 1.55
CA ILE A 44 6.65 11.58 1.86
C ILE A 44 6.05 10.24 2.30
N ILE A 45 6.34 9.19 1.54
CA ILE A 45 5.65 7.91 1.67
C ILE A 45 6.62 6.83 2.12
N GLN A 46 6.30 6.23 3.27
CA GLN A 46 7.04 5.14 3.87
C GLN A 46 6.41 3.80 3.45
N LEU A 47 7.14 3.02 2.64
CA LEU A 47 6.65 1.74 2.11
C LEU A 47 7.05 0.57 3.00
N TYR A 48 6.07 -0.28 3.29
CA TYR A 48 6.24 -1.50 4.09
C TYR A 48 5.62 -2.70 3.38
N SER A 49 6.27 -3.86 3.48
CA SER A 49 5.61 -5.16 3.24
C SER A 49 4.96 -5.62 4.55
N LEU A 50 3.80 -6.24 4.44
CA LEU A 50 3.08 -6.81 5.58
C LEU A 50 2.35 -8.09 5.18
N ARG A 51 1.89 -8.84 6.19
CA ARG A 51 0.92 -9.92 6.03
C ARG A 51 -0.31 -9.64 6.87
N LEU A 52 -1.49 -9.93 6.32
CA LEU A 52 -2.74 -10.01 7.09
C LEU A 52 -2.69 -11.25 7.98
N LEU A 53 -3.04 -11.08 9.26
CA LEU A 53 -3.10 -12.18 10.21
C LEU A 53 -4.39 -13.00 10.06
N ASP A 54 -5.49 -12.35 9.66
CA ASP A 54 -6.70 -13.06 9.22
C ASP A 54 -6.54 -13.53 7.77
N THR A 55 -6.28 -14.82 7.62
CA THR A 55 -6.07 -15.43 6.30
C THR A 55 -7.33 -15.51 5.44
N SER A 56 -8.53 -15.38 6.02
CA SER A 56 -9.77 -15.43 5.24
C SER A 56 -9.90 -14.24 4.28
N LEU A 57 -9.25 -13.12 4.59
CA LEU A 57 -9.23 -11.90 3.79
C LEU A 57 -8.52 -12.06 2.44
N TYR A 58 -7.62 -13.05 2.29
CA TYR A 58 -6.98 -13.34 1.01
C TYR A 58 -7.94 -13.93 -0.02
N GLU A 59 -9.01 -14.59 0.44
CA GLU A 59 -10.03 -15.18 -0.43
C GLU A 59 -11.14 -14.18 -0.81
N MET A 60 -11.16 -13.00 -0.20
CA MET A 60 -12.15 -11.97 -0.48
C MET A 60 -11.85 -11.25 -1.79
N GLU A 61 -12.83 -11.22 -2.70
CA GLU A 61 -12.71 -10.44 -3.95
C GLU A 61 -12.67 -8.94 -3.71
N LYS A 62 -13.27 -8.46 -2.61
CA LYS A 62 -13.41 -7.04 -2.28
C LYS A 62 -13.51 -6.87 -0.76
N MET A 63 -12.72 -5.95 -0.21
CA MET A 63 -12.82 -5.50 1.18
C MET A 63 -13.25 -4.04 1.20
N ASN A 64 -14.28 -3.69 1.98
CA ASN A 64 -14.70 -2.30 2.11
C ASN A 64 -13.73 -1.57 3.06
N ILE A 65 -13.32 -0.37 2.67
CA ILE A 65 -12.48 0.51 3.49
C ILE A 65 -13.42 1.45 4.23
N GLN A 66 -13.31 1.50 5.55
CA GLN A 66 -14.00 2.49 6.36
C GLN A 66 -13.20 3.79 6.30
N ASP A 67 -13.68 4.72 5.48
CA ASP A 67 -13.18 6.09 5.38
C ASP A 67 -14.38 7.05 5.48
N GLU A 68 -14.26 8.08 6.34
CA GLU A 68 -15.33 9.04 6.62
C GLU A 68 -15.70 9.89 5.40
N GLN A 69 -14.81 9.97 4.40
CA GLN A 69 -14.94 10.92 3.30
C GLN A 69 -15.32 10.25 1.97
N THR A 70 -15.04 8.95 1.79
CA THR A 70 -15.25 8.25 0.51
C THR A 70 -15.71 6.79 0.67
N VAL A 71 -16.60 6.33 -0.24
CA VAL A 71 -16.91 4.89 -0.35
C VAL A 71 -15.81 4.21 -1.15
N SER A 72 -14.77 3.76 -0.46
CA SER A 72 -13.60 3.12 -1.04
C SER A 72 -13.53 1.62 -0.73
N TYR A 73 -12.75 0.89 -1.52
CA TYR A 73 -12.59 -0.55 -1.34
C TYR A 73 -11.23 -1.05 -1.80
N ALA A 74 -10.74 -2.09 -1.14
CA ALA A 74 -9.53 -2.82 -1.51
C ALA A 74 -9.86 -4.08 -2.33
N LYS A 75 -8.95 -4.44 -3.24
CA LYS A 75 -8.99 -5.70 -4.02
C LYS A 75 -7.58 -6.23 -4.21
N TRP A 76 -7.47 -7.55 -4.29
CA TRP A 76 -6.26 -8.21 -4.76
C TRP A 76 -6.12 -8.04 -6.27
N ILE A 77 -5.07 -7.35 -6.71
CA ILE A 77 -4.79 -7.10 -8.12
C ILE A 77 -3.43 -7.72 -8.46
N PRO A 78 -3.34 -8.58 -9.49
CA PRO A 78 -2.06 -9.14 -9.92
C PRO A 78 -1.08 -8.02 -10.33
N VAL A 79 0.13 -7.99 -9.75
CA VAL A 79 1.14 -6.96 -10.02
C VAL A 79 1.46 -6.84 -11.52
N THR A 80 1.35 -7.94 -12.27
CA THR A 80 1.58 -8.02 -13.71
C THR A 80 0.71 -7.05 -14.53
N VAL A 81 -0.48 -6.67 -14.06
CA VAL A 81 -1.33 -5.71 -14.78
C VAL A 81 -0.70 -4.32 -14.83
N PHE A 82 0.05 -3.93 -13.80
CA PHE A 82 0.77 -2.66 -13.75
C PHE A 82 2.05 -2.72 -14.58
N ILE A 83 2.77 -3.85 -14.55
CA ILE A 83 3.95 -4.09 -15.42
C ILE A 83 3.55 -4.01 -16.90
N GLN A 84 2.40 -4.58 -17.26
CA GLN A 84 1.84 -4.56 -18.62
C GLN A 84 1.16 -3.22 -18.97
N LYS A 85 1.19 -2.22 -18.07
CA LYS A 85 0.57 -0.89 -18.25
C LYS A 85 -0.94 -0.95 -18.56
N LYS A 86 -1.63 -2.01 -18.10
CA LYS A 86 -3.10 -2.15 -18.21
C LYS A 86 -3.85 -1.36 -17.15
N LYS A 87 -3.18 -1.01 -16.06
CA LYS A 87 -3.67 -0.12 -15.01
C LYS A 87 -2.56 0.83 -14.59
N VAL A 88 -2.95 1.99 -14.09
CA VAL A 88 -2.03 2.97 -13.48
C VAL A 88 -1.94 2.69 -11.99
N LEU A 89 -0.74 2.81 -11.44
CA LEU A 89 -0.46 2.66 -10.02
C LEU A 89 0.18 3.96 -9.54
N TYR A 90 -0.47 4.61 -8.58
CA TYR A 90 0.04 5.80 -7.92
C TYR A 90 0.48 5.49 -6.50
N PRO A 91 1.40 6.30 -5.94
CA PRO A 91 2.30 7.22 -6.64
C PRO A 91 3.26 6.53 -7.62
N ASP A 92 3.82 7.32 -8.53
CA ASP A 92 4.81 6.85 -9.50
C ASP A 92 6.05 6.27 -8.79
N GLY A 93 6.63 5.22 -9.36
CA GLY A 93 7.85 4.61 -8.84
C GLY A 93 7.64 3.49 -7.80
N ILE A 94 6.43 3.30 -7.25
CA ILE A 94 6.12 2.18 -6.33
C ILE A 94 6.51 0.83 -6.90
N LEU A 95 6.28 0.62 -8.20
CA LEU A 95 6.52 -0.66 -8.86
C LEU A 95 8.00 -1.11 -8.74
N ASN A 96 8.94 -0.16 -8.64
CA ASN A 96 10.37 -0.46 -8.44
C ASN A 96 10.64 -1.11 -7.09
N TYR A 97 9.88 -0.76 -6.05
CA TYR A 97 10.01 -1.35 -4.71
C TYR A 97 9.38 -2.74 -4.66
N ILE A 98 8.28 -2.95 -5.39
CA ILE A 98 7.60 -4.25 -5.46
C ILE A 98 8.47 -5.26 -6.23
N GLN A 99 9.11 -4.85 -7.33
CA GLN A 99 9.92 -5.74 -8.16
C GLN A 99 11.22 -6.18 -7.49
N LYS A 100 11.91 -5.30 -6.75
CA LYS A 100 13.14 -5.66 -6.02
C LYS A 100 13.00 -6.89 -5.12
N LYS A 101 11.84 -7.04 -4.46
CA LYS A 101 11.56 -8.21 -3.61
C LYS A 101 11.48 -9.53 -4.41
N LYS A 102 11.09 -9.48 -5.68
CA LYS A 102 10.99 -10.69 -6.52
C LYS A 102 12.37 -11.20 -6.92
N ASP A 103 13.34 -10.31 -7.09
CA ASP A 103 14.70 -10.65 -7.48
C ASP A 103 15.56 -11.13 -6.28
N GLU A 104 15.15 -10.83 -5.05
CA GLU A 104 15.78 -11.31 -3.81
C GLU A 104 15.25 -12.69 -3.33
N ILE A 105 14.20 -13.23 -3.96
CA ILE A 105 13.56 -14.52 -3.63
C ILE A 105 13.92 -15.62 -4.68
N LEU A 106 14.83 -15.34 -5.61
CA LEU A 106 15.43 -16.31 -6.54
C LEU A 106 16.85 -16.71 -6.10
#